data_AF-W5T5L2-F1
#
_entry.id   AF-W5T5L2-F1
#
_cell.length_a   1.000
_cell.length_b   1.000
_cell.length_c   1.000
_cell.angle_alpha   90.00
_cell.angle_beta   90.00
_cell.angle_gamma   90.00
#
_symmetry.space_group_name_H-M   'P 1'
#
loop_
_entity.id
_entity.type
_entity.pdbx_description
1 polymer ?
#
loop_
_entity_poly.entity_id
_entity_poly.type
_entity_poly.pdbx_seq_one_letter_code
_entity_poly.pdbx_strand_id
1 'polypeptide(L)'
;EAYIIPFNGRYAVVVAYQTLLIRAYEAGYSKYSLEFKEEMVKTIKIDSKGNKMVQEDWQCTAYFKSEHGNIYSFSVLFNEYYKNSPIWREKPVFMLRKCAVSCLCRTLPGAGLESMPYIREELGDTDNLYEAHKVQQIGHTETEK
;
A
#
# COMPACT_ATOMS: atom_id res chain seq x y z
N GLU A 1 -9.37 -5.97 14.55
CA GLU A 1 -10.30 -6.70 13.65
C GLU A 1 -9.70 -6.83 12.25
N ALA A 2 -9.80 -8.01 11.65
CA ALA A 2 -9.48 -8.24 10.25
C ALA A 2 -10.81 -8.40 9.51
N TYR A 3 -11.00 -7.67 8.42
CA TYR A 3 -12.21 -7.71 7.63
C TYR A 3 -11.99 -8.66 6.46
N ILE A 4 -12.86 -9.66 6.31
CA ILE A 4 -12.86 -10.51 5.12
C ILE A 4 -13.77 -9.83 4.10
N ILE A 5 -13.20 -9.36 3.00
CA ILE A 5 -13.94 -8.67 1.94
C ILE A 5 -13.91 -9.56 0.69
N PRO A 6 -15.06 -9.84 0.06
CA PRO A 6 -15.08 -10.52 -1.23
C PRO A 6 -14.51 -9.59 -2.32
N PHE A 7 -13.52 -10.08 -3.07
CA PHE A 7 -12.87 -9.37 -4.17
C PHE A 7 -12.65 -10.34 -5.35
N ASN A 8 -13.26 -10.08 -6.51
CA ASN A 8 -13.13 -10.89 -7.73
C ASN A 8 -13.32 -12.42 -7.52
N GLY A 9 -14.32 -12.82 -6.73
CA GLY A 9 -14.59 -14.25 -6.46
C GLY A 9 -13.60 -14.92 -5.50
N ARG A 10 -12.71 -14.16 -4.85
CA ARG A 10 -11.82 -14.61 -3.78
C ARG A 10 -12.06 -13.80 -2.50
N TYR A 11 -11.83 -14.41 -1.35
CA TYR A 11 -11.90 -13.73 -0.06
C TYR A 11 -10.53 -13.11 0.26
N ALA A 12 -10.47 -11.80 0.43
CA ALA A 12 -9.26 -11.10 0.84
C ALA A 12 -9.39 -10.66 2.31
N VAL A 13 -8.32 -10.85 3.09
CA VAL A 13 -8.27 -10.45 4.51
C VAL A 13 -7.63 -9.08 4.62
N VAL A 14 -8.46 -8.05 4.78
CA VAL A 14 -8.00 -6.67 4.97
C VAL A 14 -7.77 -6.42 6.46
N VAL A 15 -6.54 -6.05 6.82
CA VAL A 15 -6.17 -5.75 8.20
C VAL A 15 -6.36 -4.26 8.44
N ALA A 16 -7.26 -3.90 9.36
CA ALA A 16 -7.46 -2.52 9.73
C ALA A 16 -6.17 -1.89 10.26
N TYR A 17 -5.95 -0.60 9.99
CA TYR A 17 -4.78 0.15 10.49
C TYR A 17 -4.57 -0.02 12.00
N GLN A 18 -5.64 0.04 12.78
CA GLN A 18 -5.60 -0.17 14.23
C GLN A 18 -5.09 -1.57 14.61
N THR A 19 -5.46 -2.60 13.84
CA THR A 19 -4.99 -3.98 14.05
C THR A 19 -3.50 -4.10 13.79
N LEU A 20 -2.97 -3.42 12.76
CA LEU A 20 -1.53 -3.39 12.49
C LEU A 20 -0.76 -2.79 13.67
N LEU A 21 -1.25 -1.67 14.21
CA LEU A 21 -0.66 -1.02 15.39
C LEU A 21 -0.73 -1.91 16.64
N ILE A 22 -1.83 -2.63 16.85
CA ILE A 22 -1.96 -3.57 17.97
C ILE A 22 -0.96 -4.71 17.82
N ARG A 23 -0.81 -5.31 16.63
CA ARG A 23 0.15 -6.40 16.40
C ARG A 23 1.60 -5.96 16.57
N ALA A 24 1.94 -4.76 16.12
CA ALA A 24 3.24 -4.17 16.41
C ALA A 24 3.43 -3.98 17.92
N TYR A 25 2.41 -3.47 18.62
CA TYR A 25 2.49 -3.33 20.08
C TYR A 25 2.68 -4.67 20.82
N GLU A 26 1.90 -5.69 20.46
CA GLU A 26 2.01 -7.06 21.00
C GLU A 26 3.41 -7.67 20.78
N ALA A 27 4.10 -7.27 19.70
CA ALA A 27 5.46 -7.72 19.38
C ALA A 27 6.57 -6.89 20.05
N GLY A 28 6.23 -5.99 20.98
CA GLY A 28 7.22 -5.19 21.75
C GLY A 28 7.65 -3.88 21.08
N TYR A 29 6.87 -3.39 20.10
CA TYR A 29 7.11 -2.08 19.48
C TYR A 29 6.21 -1.01 20.12
N SER A 30 6.80 0.10 20.55
CA SER A 30 6.02 1.16 21.19
C SER A 30 5.15 1.89 20.17
N LYS A 31 3.83 1.80 20.31
CA LYS A 31 2.86 2.59 19.51
C LYS A 31 3.00 4.10 19.73
N TYR A 32 3.59 4.52 20.86
CA TYR A 32 3.86 5.92 21.20
C TYR A 32 5.15 6.43 20.56
N SER A 33 5.92 5.55 19.92
CA SER A 33 7.18 5.86 19.24
C SER A 33 7.05 5.72 17.72
N LEU A 34 5.82 5.84 17.21
CA LEU A 34 5.57 5.94 15.78
C LEU A 34 5.80 7.37 15.32
N GLU A 35 6.82 7.57 14.50
CA GLU A 35 7.19 8.87 13.95
C GLU A 35 7.13 8.84 12.42
N PHE A 36 6.95 10.03 11.82
CA PHE A 36 6.92 10.20 10.37
C PHE A 36 7.88 11.29 9.95
N LYS A 37 8.61 11.03 8.86
CA LYS A 37 9.36 12.05 8.13
C LYS A 37 8.78 12.17 6.73
N GLU A 38 8.31 13.36 6.39
CA GLU A 38 7.84 13.72 5.05
C GLU A 38 8.81 14.68 4.39
N GLU A 39 9.28 14.34 3.20
CA GLU A 39 10.19 15.20 2.44
C GLU A 39 10.04 15.03 0.93
N MET A 40 10.37 16.09 0.20
CA MET A 40 10.52 16.01 -1.26
C MET A 40 11.89 15.43 -1.59
N VAL A 41 11.91 14.38 -2.39
CA VAL A 41 13.13 13.69 -2.83
C VAL A 41 13.21 13.66 -4.35
N LYS A 42 14.42 13.52 -4.89
CA LYS A 42 14.61 13.27 -6.33
C LYS A 42 14.58 11.76 -6.56
N THR A 43 13.67 11.31 -7.41
CA THR A 43 13.57 9.91 -7.84
C THR A 43 13.94 9.76 -9.30
N ILE A 44 14.35 8.56 -9.68
CA ILE A 44 14.69 8.22 -11.06
C ILE A 44 13.59 7.31 -11.58
N LYS A 45 12.87 7.78 -12.61
CA LYS A 45 11.94 6.97 -13.38
C LYS A 45 12.60 6.58 -14.69
N ILE A 46 12.37 5.35 -15.13
CA ILE A 46 12.81 4.88 -16.44
C ILE A 46 11.63 5.05 -17.40
N ASP A 47 11.83 5.77 -18.51
CA ASP A 47 10.80 5.93 -19.54
C ASP A 47 10.62 4.66 -20.38
N SER A 48 9.63 4.64 -21.26
CA SER A 48 9.37 3.50 -22.15
C SER A 48 10.50 3.23 -23.16
N LYS A 49 11.46 4.14 -23.29
CA LYS A 49 12.64 4.03 -24.17
C LYS A 49 13.91 3.66 -23.39
N GLY A 50 13.81 3.44 -22.08
CA GLY A 50 14.94 3.10 -21.21
C GLY A 50 15.75 4.30 -20.71
N ASN A 51 15.34 5.54 -21.00
CA ASN A 51 16.05 6.73 -20.52
C ASN A 51 15.72 7.00 -19.06
N LYS A 52 16.74 7.44 -18.32
CA LYS A 52 16.58 7.91 -16.93
C LYS A 52 16.00 9.31 -16.93
N MET A 53 14.86 9.48 -16.30
CA MET A 53 14.24 10.77 -16.01
C MET A 53 14.31 11.04 -14.52
N VAL A 54 14.88 12.19 -14.15
CA VAL A 54 14.85 12.65 -12.76
C VAL A 54 13.55 13.42 -12.56
N GLN A 55 12.82 13.07 -11.51
CA GLN A 55 11.61 13.76 -11.10
C GLN A 55 11.64 14.01 -9.59
N GLU A 56 10.85 14.96 -9.13
CA GLU A 56 10.60 15.14 -7.70
C GLU A 56 9.44 14.25 -7.28
N ASP A 57 9.56 13.65 -6.09
CA ASP A 57 8.55 12.80 -5.50
C ASP A 57 8.44 13.09 -4.01
N TRP A 58 7.25 12.90 -3.46
CA TRP A 58 7.03 13.06 -2.04
C TRP A 58 7.26 11.72 -1.35
N GLN A 59 8.30 11.64 -0.53
CA GLN A 59 8.58 10.47 0.31
C GLN A 59 7.97 10.64 1.71
N CYS A 60 7.36 9.56 2.22
CA CYS A 60 7.04 9.42 3.63
C CYS A 60 7.79 8.23 4.21
N THR A 61 8.51 8.46 5.31
CA THR A 61 9.18 7.41 6.08
C THR A 61 8.50 7.26 7.43
N ALA A 62 7.99 6.07 7.73
CA ALA A 62 7.51 5.72 9.06
C ALA A 62 8.67 5.12 9.89
N TYR A 63 8.67 5.38 11.20
CA TYR A 63 9.67 4.85 12.14
C TYR A 63 8.98 4.19 13.33
N PHE A 64 9.47 3.02 13.74
CA PHE A 64 9.12 2.38 15.00
C PHE A 64 10.36 2.21 15.86
N LYS A 65 10.24 2.50 17.15
CA LYS A 65 11.25 2.17 18.15
C LYS A 65 10.79 0.96 18.96
N SER A 66 11.63 -0.07 19.01
CA SER A 66 11.47 -1.19 19.94
C SER A 66 11.78 -0.77 21.37
N GLU A 67 11.29 -1.53 22.36
CA GLU A 67 11.66 -1.35 23.76
C GLU A 67 13.17 -1.45 24.03
N HIS A 68 13.89 -2.22 23.19
CA HIS A 68 15.34 -2.37 23.26
C HIS A 68 16.14 -1.25 22.59
N GLY A 69 15.45 -0.22 22.07
CA GLY A 69 16.10 0.95 21.47
C GLY A 69 16.40 0.84 19.98
N ASN A 70 16.21 -0.34 19.35
CA ASN A 70 16.32 -0.48 17.89
C ASN A 70 15.26 0.36 17.18
N ILE A 71 15.65 0.97 16.05
CA ILE A 71 14.77 1.76 15.19
C ILE A 71 14.56 1.01 13.87
N TYR A 72 13.30 0.84 13.50
CA TYR A 72 12.85 0.23 12.25
C TYR A 72 12.17 1.29 11.42
N SER A 73 12.45 1.32 10.12
CA SER A 73 11.85 2.32 9.24
C SER A 73 11.48 1.75 7.88
N PHE A 74 10.44 2.33 7.28
CA PHE A 74 10.05 2.02 5.90
C PHE A 74 9.64 3.30 5.19
N SER A 75 10.17 3.48 3.99
CA SER A 75 9.88 4.64 3.14
C SER A 75 8.98 4.26 1.98
N VAL A 76 8.00 5.09 1.68
CA VAL A 76 7.13 4.98 0.52
C VAL A 76 7.16 6.27 -0.28
N LEU A 77 7.04 6.15 -1.61
CA LEU A 77 6.97 7.29 -2.52
C LEU A 77 5.52 7.54 -2.95
N PHE A 78 5.12 8.80 -3.03
CA PHE A 78 3.75 9.16 -3.39
C PHE A 78 3.37 8.61 -4.75
N ASN A 79 4.21 8.74 -5.78
CA ASN A 79 3.87 8.25 -7.12
C ASN A 79 3.75 6.72 -7.23
N GLU A 80 4.35 5.95 -6.31
CA GLU A 80 4.22 4.49 -6.30
C GLU A 80 2.88 4.03 -5.69
N TYR A 81 2.34 4.81 -4.75
CA TYR A 81 1.19 4.41 -3.94
C TYR A 81 -0.09 5.19 -4.26
N TYR A 82 0.03 6.37 -4.88
CA TYR A 82 -1.10 7.22 -5.21
C TYR A 82 -2.12 6.49 -6.08
N LYS A 83 -3.40 6.64 -5.72
CA LYS A 83 -4.53 6.24 -6.56
C LYS A 83 -5.45 7.43 -6.76
N ASN A 84 -6.07 7.52 -7.94
CA ASN A 84 -7.04 8.57 -8.23
C ASN A 84 -8.40 8.30 -7.57
N SER A 85 -8.43 8.22 -6.24
CA SER A 85 -9.65 8.05 -5.44
C SER A 85 -9.94 9.29 -4.58
N PRO A 86 -11.19 9.52 -4.15
CA PRO A 86 -11.55 10.69 -3.35
C PRO A 86 -10.66 10.89 -2.12
N ILE A 87 -10.39 9.83 -1.36
CA ILE A 87 -9.58 9.92 -0.12
C ILE A 87 -8.11 10.27 -0.38
N TRP A 88 -7.51 9.81 -1.49
CA TRP A 88 -6.15 10.21 -1.87
C TRP A 88 -6.08 11.67 -2.32
N ARG A 89 -7.14 12.17 -2.97
CA ARG A 89 -7.22 13.58 -3.39
C ARG A 89 -7.45 14.51 -2.20
N GLU A 90 -8.31 14.12 -1.26
CA GLU A 90 -8.66 14.92 -0.08
C GLU A 90 -7.61 14.85 1.03
N LYS A 91 -7.00 13.67 1.23
CA LYS A 91 -6.09 13.40 2.36
C LYS A 91 -4.84 12.64 1.92
N PRO A 92 -4.03 13.18 0.98
CA PRO A 92 -2.88 12.49 0.40
C PRO A 92 -1.83 12.11 1.45
N VAL A 93 -1.50 13.01 2.39
CA VAL A 93 -0.51 12.76 3.46
C VAL A 93 -0.96 11.65 4.40
N PHE A 94 -2.23 11.67 4.80
CA PHE A 94 -2.79 10.62 5.66
C PHE A 94 -2.71 9.24 5.00
N MET A 95 -3.05 9.18 3.71
CA MET A 95 -2.97 7.94 2.94
C MET A 95 -1.53 7.46 2.79
N LEU A 96 -0.59 8.36 2.49
CA LEU A 96 0.83 8.04 2.37
C LEU A 96 1.42 7.52 3.69
N ARG A 97 1.09 8.15 4.83
CA ARG A 97 1.45 7.66 6.17
C ARG A 97 0.88 6.27 6.44
N LYS A 98 -0.40 6.03 6.10
CA LYS A 98 -1.05 4.72 6.25
C LYS A 98 -0.34 3.64 5.43
N CYS A 99 0.09 3.97 4.22
CA CYS A 99 0.92 3.08 3.40
C CYS A 99 2.27 2.80 4.10
N ALA A 100 2.98 3.84 4.55
CA ALA A 100 4.29 3.71 5.21
C ALA A 100 4.22 2.79 6.45
N VAL A 101 3.25 3.01 7.35
CA VAL A 101 3.05 2.17 8.54
C VAL A 101 2.68 0.74 8.16
N SER A 102 1.79 0.57 7.18
CA SER A 102 1.37 -0.76 6.74
C SER A 102 2.56 -1.57 6.23
N CYS A 103 3.41 -0.96 5.41
CA CYS A 103 4.63 -1.60 4.91
C CYS A 103 5.60 -1.89 6.05
N LEU A 104 5.84 -0.93 6.95
CA LEU A 104 6.73 -1.11 8.09
C LEU A 104 6.26 -2.25 9.01
N CYS A 105 4.99 -2.26 9.45
CA CYS A 105 4.46 -3.28 10.35
C CYS A 105 4.63 -4.70 9.81
N ARG A 106 4.69 -4.88 8.48
CA ARG A 106 4.88 -6.19 7.83
C ARG A 106 6.33 -6.65 7.78
N THR A 107 7.27 -5.71 7.88
CA THR A 107 8.70 -6.01 7.96
C THR A 107 9.18 -6.16 9.40
N LEU A 108 8.35 -5.81 10.40
CA LEU A 108 8.68 -5.95 11.81
C LEU A 108 8.75 -7.43 12.23
N PRO A 109 9.91 -7.90 12.73
CA PRO A 109 10.04 -9.25 13.26
C PRO A 109 9.02 -9.51 14.37
N GLY A 110 8.39 -10.68 14.32
CA GLY A 110 7.45 -11.15 15.36
C GLY A 110 6.05 -10.56 15.29
N ALA A 111 5.76 -9.61 14.38
CA ALA A 111 4.43 -9.03 14.24
C ALA A 111 3.42 -10.00 13.56
N GLY A 112 3.90 -11.03 12.86
CA GLY A 112 3.04 -12.04 12.20
C GLY A 112 2.22 -11.49 11.03
N LEU A 113 2.67 -10.39 10.43
CA LEU A 113 1.96 -9.66 9.36
C LEU A 113 2.58 -9.86 7.97
N GLU A 114 3.69 -10.59 7.89
CA GLU A 114 4.51 -10.82 6.69
C GLU A 114 3.70 -11.41 5.53
N SER A 115 2.75 -12.31 5.84
CA SER A 115 1.94 -13.05 4.87
C SER A 115 0.56 -12.44 4.60
N MET A 116 0.19 -11.37 5.31
CA MET A 116 -1.15 -10.80 5.15
C MET A 116 -1.23 -10.02 3.83
N PRO A 117 -2.34 -10.06 3.09
CA PRO A 117 -2.47 -9.24 1.88
C PRO A 117 -2.48 -7.75 2.23
N TYR A 118 -1.86 -6.95 1.36
CA TYR A 118 -1.76 -5.49 1.47
C TYR A 118 -3.16 -4.84 1.47
N ILE A 119 -3.30 -3.64 2.05
CA ILE A 119 -4.44 -2.74 1.80
C ILE A 119 -4.31 -2.24 0.34
N ARG A 120 -4.47 -3.16 -0.63
CA ARG A 120 -4.69 -2.82 -2.03
C ARG A 120 -6.14 -2.46 -2.28
N GLU A 121 -7.03 -2.86 -1.36
CA GLU A 121 -8.48 -2.97 -1.59
C GLU A 121 -9.31 -1.86 -0.92
N GLU A 122 -8.83 -1.16 0.13
CA GLU A 122 -9.53 0.07 0.58
C GLU A 122 -9.37 1.25 -0.39
N LEU A 123 -8.58 1.07 -1.45
CA LEU A 123 -8.21 2.12 -2.39
C LEU A 123 -8.86 2.01 -3.76
N GLY A 124 -9.79 1.06 -3.95
CA GLY A 124 -10.53 0.90 -5.21
C GLY A 124 -9.61 0.67 -6.41
N ASP A 125 -9.05 -0.55 -6.54
CA ASP A 125 -8.55 -0.99 -7.85
C ASP A 125 -9.76 -1.33 -8.74
N THR A 126 -10.35 -0.31 -9.36
CA THR A 126 -11.30 -0.47 -10.47
C THR A 126 -10.60 -0.74 -11.81
N ASP A 127 -9.28 -0.62 -11.88
CA ASP A 127 -8.52 -0.69 -13.14
C ASP A 127 -8.45 -2.10 -13.76
N ASN A 128 -8.93 -3.14 -13.07
CA ASN A 128 -9.01 -4.50 -13.63
C ASN A 128 -10.42 -4.89 -14.15
N LEU A 129 -11.43 -4.02 -14.05
CA LEU A 129 -12.78 -4.33 -14.57
C LEU A 129 -12.88 -4.13 -16.09
N TYR A 130 -12.06 -3.26 -16.69
CA TYR A 130 -12.10 -2.98 -18.12
C TYR A 130 -11.38 -4.01 -18.99
N GLU A 131 -10.30 -4.64 -18.49
CA GLU A 131 -9.59 -5.69 -19.23
C GLU A 131 -10.35 -7.03 -19.18
N ALA A 132 -11.04 -7.35 -18.09
CA ALA A 132 -11.86 -8.56 -18.00
C ALA A 132 -13.08 -8.53 -18.95
N HIS A 133 -13.66 -7.36 -19.22
CA HIS A 133 -14.77 -7.21 -20.16
C HIS A 133 -14.32 -7.26 -21.63
N LYS A 134 -13.09 -6.84 -21.95
CA LYS A 134 -12.55 -6.97 -23.32
C LYS A 134 -12.26 -8.42 -23.69
N VAL A 135 -11.77 -9.24 -22.76
CA VAL A 135 -11.51 -10.66 -23.04
C VAL A 135 -12.82 -11.45 -23.28
N GLN A 136 -13.93 -11.04 -22.65
CA GLN A 136 -15.24 -11.67 -22.91
C GLN A 136 -15.90 -11.21 -24.22
N GLN A 137 -15.70 -9.96 -24.66
CA GLN A 137 -16.32 -9.48 -25.90
C GLN A 137 -15.63 -9.97 -27.19
N ILE A 138 -14.38 -10.42 -27.13
CA ILE A 138 -13.68 -10.97 -28.31
C ILE A 138 -14.09 -12.44 -28.59
N GLY A 139 -14.78 -13.11 -27.66
CA GLY A 139 -15.21 -14.51 -27.81
C GLY A 139 -16.60 -14.72 -28.43
N HIS A 140 -17.36 -13.66 -28.70
CA HIS A 140 -18.72 -13.75 -29.23
C HIS A 140 -18.92 -12.85 -30.45
N THR A 141 -18.09 -13.04 -31.48
CA THR A 141 -18.48 -12.64 -32.83
C THR A 141 -17.83 -13.63 -33.80
N GLU A 142 -18.64 -14.11 -34.75
CA GLU A 142 -18.32 -15.04 -35.83
C GLU A 142 -18.43 -16.55 -35.53
N THR A 143 -19.67 -17.05 -35.58
CA THR A 143 -20.00 -18.07 -36.59
C THR A 143 -21.49 -17.99 -36.91
N GLU A 144 -21.81 -17.27 -37.98
CA GLU A 144 -23.06 -17.46 -38.72
C GLU A 144 -23.03 -18.83 -39.40
N LYS A 145 -24.14 -19.57 -39.32
CA LYS A 145 -24.83 -20.20 -40.46
C LYS A 145 -26.15 -20.81 -40.05
#